data_AF-A0A059DXY3-F1
#
_entry.id   AF-A0A059DXY3-F1
#
_cell.length_a   1.000
_cell.length_b   1.000
_cell.length_c   1.000
_cell.angle_alpha   90.00
_cell.angle_beta   90.00
_cell.angle_gamma   90.00
#
_symmetry.space_group_name_H-M   'P 1'
#
loop_
_entity.id
_entity.type
_entity.pdbx_description
1 polymer ?
#
loop_
_entity_poly.entity_id
_entity_poly.type
_entity_poly.pdbx_seq_one_letter_code
_entity_poly.pdbx_strand_id
1 'polypeptide(L)'
;MRLKLAALLAATACFIPAALADCPADHHQQLVRKLQSLQAAGENVDTGAVYQDLKADFANCPNDYQGIAMSIHLMTSAVARETDPVAKMEQINFAFEMLRQASDTYDSKMQPFTYTDESGAEQSFWAWGHARNALGLTFLPHLILLAESGLVEPSLTGGAPAVCPYGETPRLSDEVEGRFWVTLLEASSKFGTAGLGAEDDLKFYDQNLAVYDRRVEFAKNRLSSLAKACPASETQFLYDRARVMGQWAQYSDRQANQIKLAIEDFRVDRDRRDIVTQLREDLLDQRNARARDAAEAYNAFYASKAKTDSHLEFRLGDEQTYIDVTGWSKTP
;
A
#
# COMPACT_ATOMS: atom_id res chain seq x y z
N MET A 1 53.30 -26.35 -51.92
CA MET A 1 53.14 -25.39 -50.81
C MET A 1 52.22 -24.27 -51.27
N ARG A 2 50.95 -24.27 -50.82
CA ARG A 2 49.99 -23.15 -50.82
C ARG A 2 48.68 -23.66 -50.20
N LEU A 3 48.51 -23.37 -48.90
CA LEU A 3 47.20 -23.40 -48.23
C LEU A 3 46.26 -22.41 -48.91
N LYS A 4 44.98 -22.75 -49.09
CA LYS A 4 43.89 -21.76 -49.07
C LYS A 4 42.71 -22.27 -48.26
N LEU A 5 42.35 -21.42 -47.31
CA LEU A 5 41.37 -21.51 -46.24
C LEU A 5 39.94 -21.76 -46.72
N ALA A 6 39.21 -22.48 -45.87
CA ALA A 6 37.76 -22.56 -45.84
C ALA A 6 37.12 -21.19 -45.54
N ALA A 7 36.06 -20.86 -46.27
CA ALA A 7 35.17 -19.75 -45.95
C ALA A 7 34.06 -20.26 -45.03
N LEU A 8 34.09 -19.88 -43.75
CA LEU A 8 32.94 -19.97 -42.86
C LEU A 8 32.07 -18.71 -43.08
N LEU A 9 30.83 -18.91 -43.53
CA LEU A 9 29.78 -17.90 -43.50
C LEU A 9 29.30 -17.75 -42.05
N ALA A 10 29.75 -16.70 -41.36
CA ALA A 10 29.11 -16.23 -40.15
C ALA A 10 27.89 -15.38 -40.53
N ALA A 11 26.70 -15.93 -40.35
CA ALA A 11 25.47 -15.14 -40.35
C ALA A 11 25.45 -14.31 -39.07
N THR A 12 25.95 -13.08 -39.13
CA THR A 12 25.70 -12.07 -38.09
C THR A 12 24.23 -11.70 -38.14
N ALA A 13 23.43 -12.31 -37.26
CA ALA A 13 22.16 -11.75 -36.85
C ALA A 13 22.43 -10.38 -36.24
N CYS A 14 22.16 -9.33 -37.03
CA CYS A 14 22.24 -7.96 -36.59
C CYS A 14 21.08 -7.75 -35.60
N PHE A 15 21.33 -7.93 -34.31
CA PHE A 15 20.47 -7.38 -33.27
C PHE A 15 20.64 -5.86 -33.33
N ILE A 16 19.83 -5.20 -34.16
CA ILE A 16 19.62 -3.77 -34.06
C ILE A 16 18.88 -3.57 -32.74
N PRO A 17 19.45 -2.89 -31.72
CA PRO A 17 18.62 -2.43 -30.63
C PRO A 17 17.57 -1.52 -31.25
N ALA A 18 16.29 -1.82 -31.09
CA ALA A 18 15.24 -0.88 -31.42
C ALA A 18 15.64 0.45 -30.77
N ALA A 19 15.89 1.47 -31.59
CA ALA A 19 16.10 2.82 -31.07
C ALA A 19 14.82 3.16 -30.30
N LEU A 20 14.92 3.19 -28.98
CA LEU A 20 13.84 3.59 -28.08
C LEU A 20 13.43 5.00 -28.50
N ALA A 21 12.15 5.22 -28.75
CA ALA A 21 11.65 6.53 -29.17
C ALA A 21 11.96 7.55 -28.05
N ASP A 22 12.62 8.65 -28.41
CA ASP A 22 12.73 9.80 -27.53
C ASP A 22 11.33 10.41 -27.35
N CYS A 23 10.98 10.76 -26.11
CA CYS A 23 9.71 11.43 -25.81
C CYS A 23 9.58 12.75 -26.59
N PRO A 24 8.34 13.16 -26.96
CA PRO A 24 8.11 14.47 -27.54
C PRO A 24 8.69 15.59 -26.67
N ALA A 25 9.27 16.62 -27.29
CA ALA A 25 9.91 17.72 -26.58
C ALA A 25 8.94 18.52 -25.67
N ASP A 26 7.64 18.47 -25.97
CA ASP A 26 6.57 19.12 -25.21
C ASP A 26 5.78 18.12 -24.33
N HIS A 27 6.26 16.90 -24.13
CA HIS A 27 5.55 15.83 -23.41
C HIS A 27 5.06 16.26 -22.03
N HIS A 28 5.92 16.86 -21.20
CA HIS A 28 5.53 17.36 -19.87
C HIS A 28 4.46 18.46 -19.95
N GLN A 29 4.52 19.33 -20.96
CA GLN A 29 3.51 20.35 -21.20
C GLN A 29 2.16 19.71 -21.58
N GLN A 30 2.17 18.63 -22.37
CA GLN A 30 0.96 17.88 -22.72
C GLN A 30 0.31 17.24 -21.47
N LEU A 31 1.11 16.62 -20.60
CA LEU A 31 0.62 16.05 -19.34
C LEU A 31 0.03 17.09 -18.40
N VAL A 32 0.64 18.28 -18.31
CA VAL A 32 0.08 19.40 -17.52
C VAL A 32 -1.24 19.90 -18.10
N ARG A 33 -1.33 20.07 -19.43
CA ARG A 33 -2.60 20.43 -20.09
C ARG A 33 -3.67 19.40 -19.81
N LYS A 34 -3.31 18.11 -19.79
CA LYS A 34 -4.23 17.04 -19.42
C LYS A 34 -4.70 17.18 -17.98
N LEU A 35 -3.81 17.44 -17.02
CA LEU A 35 -4.21 17.71 -15.62
C LEU A 35 -5.21 18.85 -15.53
N GLN A 36 -4.93 19.98 -16.19
CA GLN A 36 -5.82 21.14 -16.23
C GLN A 36 -7.18 20.79 -16.84
N SER A 37 -7.20 20.02 -17.94
CA SER A 37 -8.45 19.57 -18.56
C SER A 37 -9.29 18.69 -17.64
N LEU A 38 -8.66 17.81 -16.84
CA LEU A 38 -9.35 16.96 -15.87
C LEU A 38 -9.91 17.76 -14.70
N GLN A 39 -9.15 18.76 -14.23
CA GLN A 39 -9.61 19.69 -13.20
C GLN A 39 -10.81 20.50 -13.68
N ALA A 40 -10.79 20.97 -14.93
CA ALA A 40 -11.91 21.71 -15.53
C ALA A 40 -13.15 20.83 -15.79
N ALA A 41 -12.97 19.56 -16.16
CA ALA A 41 -14.06 18.62 -16.43
C ALA A 41 -14.84 18.21 -15.16
N GLY A 42 -14.22 18.25 -13.99
CA GLY A 42 -14.86 17.96 -12.71
C GLY A 42 -15.39 16.52 -12.61
N GLU A 43 -16.71 16.36 -12.62
CA GLU A 43 -17.40 15.06 -12.57
C GLU A 43 -17.60 14.42 -13.95
N ASN A 44 -17.50 15.18 -15.05
CA ASN A 44 -17.76 14.70 -16.41
C ASN A 44 -16.54 14.05 -17.08
N VAL A 45 -15.61 13.50 -16.29
CA VAL A 45 -14.37 12.89 -16.80
C VAL A 45 -14.68 11.49 -17.35
N ASP A 46 -14.33 11.25 -18.63
CA ASP A 46 -14.30 9.91 -19.21
C ASP A 46 -13.07 9.15 -18.68
N THR A 47 -13.29 8.29 -17.67
CA THR A 47 -12.23 7.52 -17.00
C THR A 47 -11.56 6.53 -17.93
N GLY A 48 -12.31 5.94 -18.86
CA GLY A 48 -11.81 4.99 -19.85
C GLY A 48 -10.85 5.66 -20.82
N ALA A 49 -11.23 6.82 -21.36
CA ALA A 49 -10.36 7.61 -22.23
C ALA A 49 -9.07 8.04 -21.51
N VAL A 50 -9.18 8.53 -20.27
CA VAL A 50 -8.00 8.91 -19.47
C VAL A 50 -7.06 7.71 -19.29
N TYR A 51 -7.59 6.55 -18.91
CA TYR A 51 -6.82 5.33 -18.72
C TYR A 51 -6.10 4.90 -20.01
N GLN A 52 -6.82 4.83 -21.14
CA GLN A 52 -6.23 4.39 -22.42
C GLN A 52 -5.15 5.34 -22.91
N ASP A 53 -5.38 6.64 -22.80
CA ASP A 53 -4.37 7.65 -23.16
C ASP A 53 -3.11 7.52 -22.29
N LEU A 54 -3.25 7.33 -20.97
CA LEU A 54 -2.10 7.17 -20.07
C LEU A 54 -1.36 5.85 -20.33
N LYS A 55 -2.07 4.80 -20.74
CA LYS A 55 -1.47 3.53 -21.16
C LYS A 55 -0.66 3.67 -22.44
N ALA A 56 -1.18 4.44 -23.41
CA ALA A 56 -0.46 4.75 -24.64
C ALA A 56 0.77 5.64 -24.37
N ASP A 57 0.61 6.64 -23.50
CA ASP A 57 1.68 7.54 -23.04
C ASP A 57 2.86 6.76 -22.43
N PHE A 58 2.54 5.89 -21.45
CA PHE A 58 3.51 5.01 -20.80
C PHE A 58 4.27 4.12 -21.79
N ALA A 59 3.59 3.58 -22.81
CA ALA A 59 4.21 2.74 -23.83
C ALA A 59 5.15 3.51 -24.77
N ASN A 60 4.84 4.78 -25.05
CA ASN A 60 5.65 5.63 -25.92
C ASN A 60 6.83 6.27 -25.19
N CYS A 61 6.70 6.52 -23.88
CA CYS A 61 7.65 7.26 -23.05
C CYS A 61 8.17 6.48 -21.82
N PRO A 62 8.71 5.25 -21.99
CA PRO A 62 9.01 4.36 -20.87
C PRO A 62 10.19 4.79 -19.98
N ASN A 63 11.02 5.74 -20.45
CA ASN A 63 12.19 6.25 -19.73
C ASN A 63 12.00 7.66 -19.16
N ASP A 64 10.85 8.30 -19.41
CA ASP A 64 10.56 9.61 -18.85
C ASP A 64 9.98 9.48 -17.45
N TYR A 65 10.88 9.33 -16.47
CA TYR A 65 10.51 9.19 -15.07
C TYR A 65 9.53 10.27 -14.57
N GLN A 66 9.77 11.55 -14.89
CA GLN A 66 8.90 12.65 -14.44
C GLN A 66 7.54 12.58 -15.13
N GLY A 67 7.52 12.22 -16.41
CA GLY A 67 6.30 11.94 -17.15
C GLY A 67 5.50 10.79 -16.55
N ILE A 68 6.14 9.65 -16.25
CA ILE A 68 5.50 8.51 -15.60
C ILE A 68 4.94 8.89 -14.23
N ALA A 69 5.71 9.61 -13.41
CA ALA A 69 5.25 10.08 -12.10
C ALA A 69 4.02 11.01 -12.22
N MET A 70 3.98 11.87 -13.24
CA MET A 70 2.83 12.72 -13.54
C MET A 70 1.64 11.90 -14.04
N SER A 71 1.87 10.89 -14.88
CA SER A 71 0.85 9.95 -15.36
C SER A 71 0.24 9.12 -14.22
N ILE A 72 1.02 8.73 -13.22
CA ILE A 72 0.52 8.13 -11.98
C ILE A 72 -0.40 9.11 -11.24
N HIS A 73 -0.02 10.39 -11.13
CA HIS A 73 -0.90 11.39 -10.52
C HIS A 73 -2.21 11.56 -11.29
N LEU A 74 -2.16 11.62 -12.63
CA LEU A 74 -3.34 11.71 -13.50
C LEU A 74 -4.25 10.48 -13.35
N MET A 75 -3.67 9.28 -13.17
CA MET A 75 -4.40 8.03 -12.97
C MET A 75 -5.32 8.07 -11.73
N THR A 76 -5.04 8.93 -10.75
CA THR A 76 -5.95 9.13 -9.61
C THR A 76 -7.35 9.54 -10.06
N SER A 77 -7.46 10.32 -11.14
CA SER A 77 -8.75 10.76 -11.66
C SER A 77 -9.55 9.62 -12.26
N ALA A 78 -8.88 8.71 -12.97
CA ALA A 78 -9.51 7.51 -13.54
C ALA A 78 -9.96 6.56 -12.42
N VAL A 79 -9.05 6.18 -11.52
CA VAL A 79 -9.35 5.23 -10.44
C VAL A 79 -10.45 5.73 -9.50
N ALA A 80 -10.42 7.01 -9.12
CA ALA A 80 -11.40 7.57 -8.18
C ALA A 80 -12.83 7.60 -8.75
N ARG A 81 -12.98 7.75 -10.08
CA ARG A 81 -14.27 7.93 -10.75
C ARG A 81 -14.77 6.67 -11.46
N GLU A 82 -13.92 5.67 -11.65
CA GLU A 82 -14.33 4.40 -12.26
C GLU A 82 -15.41 3.72 -11.41
N THR A 83 -16.44 3.17 -12.04
CA THR A 83 -17.56 2.52 -11.33
C THR A 83 -17.59 1.01 -11.57
N ASP A 84 -17.04 0.52 -12.67
CA ASP A 84 -16.87 -0.92 -12.90
C ASP A 84 -15.73 -1.46 -12.02
N PRO A 85 -16.00 -2.38 -11.07
CA PRO A 85 -14.98 -2.95 -10.21
C PRO A 85 -13.82 -3.60 -10.99
N VAL A 86 -14.11 -4.25 -12.12
CA VAL A 86 -13.10 -4.96 -12.91
C VAL A 86 -12.18 -3.97 -13.61
N ALA A 87 -12.74 -2.97 -14.30
CA ALA A 87 -11.97 -1.89 -14.90
C ALA A 87 -11.16 -1.11 -13.85
N LYS A 88 -11.73 -0.86 -12.65
CA LYS A 88 -11.01 -0.18 -11.57
C LYS A 88 -9.80 -1.01 -11.09
N MET A 89 -9.96 -2.32 -10.95
CA MET A 89 -8.85 -3.21 -10.59
C MET A 89 -7.76 -3.20 -11.67
N GLU A 90 -8.12 -3.21 -12.95
CA GLU A 90 -7.16 -3.08 -14.06
C GLU A 90 -6.39 -1.77 -14.00
N GLN A 91 -7.08 -0.64 -13.75
CA GLN A 91 -6.45 0.68 -13.61
C GLN A 91 -5.49 0.74 -12.42
N ILE A 92 -5.85 0.15 -11.27
CA ILE A 92 -4.98 0.08 -10.09
C ILE A 92 -3.74 -0.79 -10.37
N ASN A 93 -3.91 -1.94 -11.00
CA ASN A 93 -2.78 -2.81 -11.36
C ASN A 93 -1.82 -2.12 -12.32
N PHE A 94 -2.36 -1.39 -13.30
CA PHE A 94 -1.54 -0.58 -14.20
C PHE A 94 -0.84 0.58 -13.48
N ALA A 95 -1.47 1.21 -12.48
CA ALA A 95 -0.81 2.21 -11.64
C ALA A 95 0.39 1.62 -10.87
N PHE A 96 0.30 0.38 -10.39
CA PHE A 96 1.44 -0.32 -9.79
C PHE A 96 2.55 -0.63 -10.80
N GLU A 97 2.21 -0.96 -12.04
CA GLU A 97 3.20 -1.14 -13.11
C GLU A 97 3.97 0.16 -13.40
N MET A 98 3.26 1.29 -13.50
CA MET A 98 3.88 2.60 -13.66
C MET A 98 4.75 2.98 -12.46
N LEU A 99 4.26 2.73 -11.23
CA LEU A 99 5.03 2.98 -10.00
C LEU A 99 6.35 2.20 -10.00
N ARG A 100 6.32 0.91 -10.39
CA ARG A 100 7.52 0.10 -10.53
C ARG A 100 8.50 0.73 -11.52
N GLN A 101 8.04 1.07 -12.73
CA GLN A 101 8.89 1.64 -13.78
C GLN A 101 9.49 2.99 -13.34
N ALA A 102 8.70 3.84 -12.67
CA ALA A 102 9.19 5.09 -12.12
C ALA A 102 10.26 4.83 -11.04
N SER A 103 10.03 3.90 -10.12
CA SER A 103 11.04 3.54 -9.11
C SER A 103 12.33 3.01 -9.72
N ASP A 104 12.25 2.16 -10.75
CA ASP A 104 13.41 1.58 -11.43
C ASP A 104 14.23 2.63 -12.19
N THR A 105 13.61 3.74 -12.60
CA THR A 105 14.25 4.84 -13.33
C THR A 105 14.56 6.06 -12.44
N TYR A 106 14.29 5.98 -11.14
CA TYR A 106 14.48 7.07 -10.21
C TYR A 106 15.97 7.42 -9.99
N ASP A 107 16.31 8.71 -10.10
CA ASP A 107 17.59 9.25 -9.65
C ASP A 107 17.40 10.36 -8.60
N SER A 108 18.06 10.18 -7.46
CA SER A 108 18.09 11.14 -6.34
C SER A 108 18.58 12.56 -6.70
N LYS A 109 19.25 12.73 -7.84
CA LYS A 109 19.73 14.03 -8.33
C LYS A 109 18.79 14.72 -9.30
N MET A 110 17.67 14.07 -9.67
CA MET A 110 16.70 14.63 -10.61
C MET A 110 16.10 15.94 -10.10
N GLN A 111 15.83 16.85 -11.02
CA GLN A 111 15.19 18.14 -10.77
C GLN A 111 13.71 18.08 -11.19
N PRO A 112 12.85 18.95 -10.62
CA PRO A 112 11.49 19.13 -11.15
C PRO A 112 11.56 19.50 -12.63
N PHE A 113 10.57 19.08 -13.41
CA PHE A 113 10.44 19.62 -14.76
C PHE A 113 9.79 21.00 -14.70
N THR A 114 10.06 21.82 -15.72
CA THR A 114 9.43 23.13 -15.88
C THR A 114 8.36 23.10 -16.96
N TYR A 115 7.29 23.86 -16.76
CA TYR A 115 6.20 24.02 -17.71
C TYR A 115 5.74 25.47 -17.75
N THR A 116 5.05 25.86 -18.82
CA THR A 116 4.45 27.19 -18.94
C THR A 116 2.98 27.12 -18.60
N ASP A 117 2.53 27.95 -17.65
CA ASP A 117 1.11 28.06 -17.28
C ASP A 117 0.30 28.92 -18.28
N GLU A 118 -1.01 29.04 -18.05
CA GLU A 118 -1.91 29.82 -18.92
C GLU A 118 -1.56 31.32 -18.97
N SER A 119 -0.86 31.84 -17.96
CA SER A 119 -0.40 33.24 -17.92
C SER A 119 0.91 33.46 -18.68
N GLY A 120 1.53 32.37 -19.19
CA GLY A 120 2.84 32.41 -19.83
C GLY A 120 4.00 32.37 -18.84
N ALA A 121 3.74 32.17 -17.54
CA ALA A 121 4.78 32.09 -16.52
C ALA A 121 5.35 30.66 -16.44
N GLU A 122 6.66 30.57 -16.21
CA GLU A 122 7.34 29.30 -16.00
C GLU A 122 7.12 28.82 -14.56
N GLN A 123 6.67 27.58 -14.43
CA GLN A 123 6.40 26.90 -13.18
C GLN A 123 7.23 25.62 -13.09
N SER A 124 7.54 25.18 -11.88
CA SER A 124 8.21 23.90 -11.61
C SER A 124 7.23 22.88 -11.04
N PHE A 125 7.31 21.62 -11.47
CA PHE A 125 6.46 20.54 -10.96
C PHE A 125 7.28 19.36 -10.46
N TRP A 126 7.02 18.96 -9.21
CA TRP A 126 7.69 17.81 -8.58
C TRP A 126 6.79 16.57 -8.61
N ALA A 127 6.74 15.88 -9.77
CA ALA A 127 5.76 14.82 -10.01
C ALA A 127 5.87 13.64 -9.05
N TRP A 128 7.07 13.33 -8.58
CA TRP A 128 7.28 12.20 -7.67
C TRP A 128 6.52 12.31 -6.35
N GLY A 129 6.43 13.52 -5.77
CA GLY A 129 5.65 13.75 -4.56
C GLY A 129 4.17 13.41 -4.77
N HIS A 130 3.64 13.75 -5.94
CA HIS A 130 2.26 13.46 -6.32
C HIS A 130 2.01 11.97 -6.59
N ALA A 131 2.94 11.29 -7.26
CA ALA A 131 2.86 9.84 -7.49
C ALA A 131 2.83 9.05 -6.17
N ARG A 132 3.66 9.42 -5.20
CA ARG A 132 3.66 8.81 -3.85
C ARG A 132 2.35 9.06 -3.11
N ASN A 133 1.82 10.27 -3.19
CA ASN A 133 0.53 10.59 -2.57
C ASN A 133 -0.61 9.80 -3.22
N ALA A 134 -0.57 9.59 -4.55
CA ALA A 134 -1.56 8.77 -5.25
C ALA A 134 -1.61 7.32 -4.73
N LEU A 135 -0.46 6.73 -4.40
CA LEU A 135 -0.39 5.40 -3.79
C LEU A 135 -1.18 5.33 -2.47
N GLY A 136 -0.84 6.18 -1.51
CA GLY A 136 -1.44 6.15 -0.16
C GLY A 136 -2.85 6.72 -0.08
N LEU A 137 -3.21 7.69 -0.94
CA LEU A 137 -4.48 8.40 -0.87
C LEU A 137 -5.51 7.92 -1.90
N THR A 138 -5.12 7.15 -2.90
CA THR A 138 -6.04 6.69 -3.95
C THR A 138 -5.93 5.19 -4.18
N PHE A 139 -4.79 4.68 -4.62
CA PHE A 139 -4.72 3.29 -5.09
C PHE A 139 -4.92 2.27 -3.97
N LEU A 140 -4.20 2.40 -2.85
CA LEU A 140 -4.36 1.48 -1.72
C LEU A 140 -5.77 1.57 -1.09
N PRO A 141 -6.36 2.77 -0.83
CA PRO A 141 -7.75 2.86 -0.39
C PRO A 141 -8.74 2.15 -1.32
N HIS A 142 -8.64 2.36 -2.64
CA HIS A 142 -9.56 1.75 -3.59
C HIS A 142 -9.34 0.25 -3.73
N LEU A 143 -8.09 -0.22 -3.60
CA LEU A 143 -7.76 -1.65 -3.56
C LEU A 143 -8.49 -2.35 -2.40
N ILE A 144 -8.57 -1.71 -1.23
CA ILE A 144 -9.31 -2.23 -0.09
C ILE A 144 -10.82 -2.23 -0.35
N LEU A 145 -11.37 -1.15 -0.90
CA LEU A 145 -12.80 -1.08 -1.19
C LEU A 145 -13.23 -2.16 -2.20
N LEU A 146 -12.39 -2.47 -3.18
CA LEU A 146 -12.60 -3.59 -4.10
C LEU A 146 -12.57 -4.93 -3.35
N ALA A 147 -11.59 -5.13 -2.47
CA ALA A 147 -11.50 -6.36 -1.68
C ALA A 147 -12.69 -6.53 -0.71
N GLU A 148 -13.16 -5.46 -0.08
CA GLU A 148 -14.34 -5.45 0.79
C GLU A 148 -15.63 -5.74 0.02
N SER A 149 -15.69 -5.38 -1.27
CA SER A 149 -16.81 -5.70 -2.17
C SER A 149 -16.69 -7.07 -2.87
N GLY A 150 -15.62 -7.83 -2.57
CA GLY A 150 -15.44 -9.21 -3.04
C GLY A 150 -14.53 -9.37 -4.25
N LEU A 151 -14.04 -8.28 -4.87
CA LEU A 151 -13.02 -8.34 -5.90
C LEU A 151 -11.64 -8.18 -5.26
N VAL A 152 -11.09 -9.30 -4.80
CA VAL A 152 -9.87 -9.32 -3.99
C VAL A 152 -8.64 -9.50 -4.87
N GLU A 153 -7.69 -8.57 -4.79
CA GLU A 153 -6.38 -8.73 -5.41
C GLU A 153 -5.59 -9.84 -4.68
N PRO A 154 -4.91 -10.75 -5.42
CA PRO A 154 -4.30 -11.96 -4.84
C PRO A 154 -3.40 -11.72 -3.62
N SER A 155 -2.62 -10.64 -3.59
CA SER A 155 -1.68 -10.39 -2.49
C SER A 155 -2.35 -10.02 -1.17
N LEU A 156 -3.60 -9.56 -1.18
CA LEU A 156 -4.40 -9.38 0.04
C LEU A 156 -4.82 -10.71 0.68
N THR A 157 -4.67 -11.83 -0.04
CA THR A 157 -4.99 -13.20 0.43
C THR A 157 -3.78 -14.12 0.47
N GLY A 158 -2.56 -13.56 0.33
CA GLY A 158 -1.30 -14.27 0.48
C GLY A 158 -0.63 -14.71 -0.83
N GLY A 159 -1.22 -14.37 -1.98
CA GLY A 159 -0.60 -14.57 -3.29
C GLY A 159 0.54 -13.56 -3.51
N ALA A 160 1.77 -14.03 -3.66
CA ALA A 160 2.87 -13.12 -3.99
C ALA A 160 2.68 -12.56 -5.41
N PRO A 161 2.80 -11.23 -5.62
CA PRO A 161 2.83 -10.69 -6.97
C PRO A 161 4.05 -11.25 -7.71
N ALA A 162 3.89 -11.52 -9.01
CA ALA A 162 4.96 -12.12 -9.82
C ALA A 162 6.22 -11.24 -9.91
N VAL A 163 6.03 -9.92 -9.77
CA VAL A 163 7.09 -8.91 -9.83
C VAL A 163 6.85 -7.91 -8.69
N CYS A 164 7.92 -7.37 -8.11
CA CYS A 164 7.82 -6.30 -7.13
C CYS A 164 7.14 -5.06 -7.73
N PRO A 165 6.02 -4.55 -7.17
CA PRO A 165 5.33 -3.36 -7.70
C PRO A 165 6.08 -2.04 -7.44
N TYR A 166 7.22 -2.08 -6.73
CA TYR A 166 7.97 -0.90 -6.30
C TYR A 166 9.38 -0.81 -6.86
N GLY A 167 9.76 -1.74 -7.74
CA GLY A 167 11.08 -1.76 -8.34
C GLY A 167 12.18 -2.18 -7.36
N GLU A 168 13.43 -2.02 -7.79
CA GLU A 168 14.60 -2.42 -7.00
C GLU A 168 15.08 -1.34 -6.03
N THR A 169 14.75 -0.06 -6.29
CA THR A 169 15.17 1.06 -5.45
C THR A 169 14.09 1.36 -4.42
N PRO A 170 14.23 0.92 -3.15
CA PRO A 170 13.13 0.90 -2.17
C PRO A 170 12.58 2.27 -1.82
N ARG A 171 13.33 3.34 -2.11
CA ARG A 171 13.53 4.43 -1.15
C ARG A 171 12.29 5.19 -0.68
N LEU A 172 11.11 5.04 -1.27
CA LEU A 172 9.99 5.93 -0.97
C LEU A 172 8.57 5.37 -1.11
N SER A 173 8.35 4.18 -1.72
CA SER A 173 7.00 3.63 -1.95
C SER A 173 6.61 2.50 -0.97
N ASP A 174 7.58 1.74 -0.46
CA ASP A 174 7.35 0.73 0.58
C ASP A 174 6.98 1.37 1.93
N GLU A 175 7.66 2.45 2.34
CA GLU A 175 7.31 3.24 3.53
C GLU A 175 5.89 3.83 3.44
N VAL A 176 5.43 4.16 2.22
CA VAL A 176 4.09 4.72 2.01
C VAL A 176 3.03 3.65 2.22
N GLU A 177 3.23 2.45 1.67
CA GLU A 177 2.29 1.35 1.87
C GLU A 177 2.27 0.89 3.33
N GLY A 178 3.43 0.72 3.96
CA GLY A 178 3.53 0.38 5.38
C GLY A 178 2.83 1.39 6.28
N ARG A 179 3.07 2.69 6.05
CA ARG A 179 2.38 3.77 6.76
C ARG A 179 0.88 3.76 6.51
N PHE A 180 0.46 3.53 5.27
CA PHE A 180 -0.95 3.44 4.93
C PHE A 180 -1.65 2.35 5.76
N TRP A 181 -1.09 1.13 5.83
CA TRP A 181 -1.68 0.03 6.59
C TRP A 181 -1.79 0.36 8.07
N VAL A 182 -0.72 0.88 8.67
CA VAL A 182 -0.70 1.29 10.09
C VAL A 182 -1.74 2.39 10.36
N THR A 183 -1.84 3.41 9.51
CA THR A 183 -2.79 4.51 9.67
C THR A 183 -4.23 4.05 9.46
N LEU A 184 -4.48 3.19 8.45
CA LEU A 184 -5.79 2.61 8.20
C LEU A 184 -6.28 1.83 9.42
N LEU A 185 -5.42 0.99 10.01
CA LEU A 185 -5.79 0.18 11.16
C LEU A 185 -5.97 1.01 12.42
N GLU A 186 -5.13 2.03 12.63
CA GLU A 186 -5.34 2.98 13.71
C GLU A 186 -6.72 3.66 13.59
N ALA A 187 -7.09 4.16 12.41
CA ALA A 187 -8.39 4.76 12.17
C ALA A 187 -9.55 3.76 12.33
N SER A 188 -9.38 2.55 11.79
CA SER A 188 -10.38 1.48 11.85
C SER A 188 -10.57 0.94 13.27
N SER A 189 -9.61 1.15 14.17
CA SER A 189 -9.68 0.70 15.56
C SER A 189 -10.45 1.64 16.50
N LYS A 190 -10.92 2.80 16.01
CA LYS A 190 -11.53 3.89 16.82
C LYS A 190 -13.02 3.71 17.13
N PHE A 191 -13.59 2.52 16.91
CA PHE A 191 -14.92 2.22 17.44
C PHE A 191 -14.81 1.77 18.90
N GLY A 192 -15.59 2.42 19.76
CA GLY A 192 -15.56 2.18 21.20
C GLY A 192 -16.63 1.20 21.65
N THR A 193 -16.55 0.83 22.92
CA THR A 193 -17.57 0.05 23.62
C THR A 193 -18.70 0.92 24.17
N ALA A 194 -18.78 2.18 23.73
CA ALA A 194 -19.82 3.12 24.08
C ALA A 194 -21.14 2.64 23.46
N GLY A 195 -21.93 1.88 24.22
CA GLY A 195 -23.21 1.36 23.78
C GLY A 195 -23.48 -0.11 24.10
N LEU A 196 -22.54 -0.90 24.66
CA LEU A 196 -22.77 -2.34 24.91
C LEU A 196 -23.99 -2.69 25.81
N GLY A 197 -24.72 -1.70 26.33
CA GLY A 197 -26.02 -1.86 26.97
C GLY A 197 -27.20 -2.16 26.02
N ALA A 198 -27.14 -1.88 24.71
CA ALA A 198 -28.23 -2.17 23.77
C ALA A 198 -27.84 -3.24 22.72
N GLU A 199 -28.83 -3.97 22.17
CA GLU A 199 -28.57 -5.10 21.24
C GLU A 199 -28.00 -4.59 19.90
N ASP A 200 -28.50 -3.44 19.45
CA ASP A 200 -28.05 -2.82 18.21
C ASP A 200 -26.60 -2.34 18.30
N ASP A 201 -26.17 -1.90 19.48
CA ASP A 201 -24.79 -1.47 19.74
C ASP A 201 -23.82 -2.65 19.78
N LEU A 202 -24.24 -3.81 20.31
CA LEU A 202 -23.47 -5.05 20.22
C LEU A 202 -23.31 -5.51 18.76
N LYS A 203 -24.39 -5.48 17.98
CA LYS A 203 -24.32 -5.79 16.54
C LYS A 203 -23.40 -4.83 15.79
N PHE A 204 -23.45 -3.53 16.11
CA PHE A 204 -22.56 -2.54 15.53
C PHE A 204 -21.11 -2.82 15.90
N TYR A 205 -20.83 -3.17 17.16
CA TYR A 205 -19.49 -3.57 17.60
C TYR A 205 -18.97 -4.77 16.81
N ASP A 206 -19.75 -5.85 16.71
CA ASP A 206 -19.36 -7.08 16.01
C ASP A 206 -19.08 -6.83 14.52
N GLN A 207 -19.91 -6.01 13.87
CA GLN A 207 -19.70 -5.63 12.47
C GLN A 207 -18.40 -4.87 12.27
N ASN A 208 -18.10 -3.88 13.12
CA ASN A 208 -16.86 -3.11 13.01
C ASN A 208 -15.63 -3.96 13.36
N LEU A 209 -15.74 -4.88 14.34
CA LEU A 209 -14.68 -5.83 14.65
C LEU A 209 -14.38 -6.76 13.48
N ALA A 210 -15.41 -7.29 12.81
CA ALA A 210 -15.24 -8.13 11.63
C ALA A 210 -14.58 -7.38 10.45
N VAL A 211 -14.90 -6.09 10.28
CA VAL A 211 -14.23 -5.23 9.28
C VAL A 211 -12.77 -4.98 9.66
N TYR A 212 -12.51 -4.65 10.92
CA TYR A 212 -11.16 -4.41 11.43
C TYR A 212 -10.26 -5.64 11.26
N ASP A 213 -10.72 -6.82 11.71
CA ASP A 213 -9.97 -8.07 11.60
C ASP A 213 -9.70 -8.44 10.12
N ARG A 214 -10.67 -8.21 9.23
CA ARG A 214 -10.47 -8.41 7.78
C ARG A 214 -9.38 -7.49 7.22
N ARG A 215 -9.37 -6.22 7.62
CA ARG A 215 -8.33 -5.26 7.21
C ARG A 215 -6.96 -5.63 7.76
N VAL A 216 -6.89 -6.16 8.98
CA VAL A 216 -5.63 -6.68 9.54
C VAL A 216 -5.11 -7.85 8.70
N GLU A 217 -5.98 -8.80 8.34
CA GLU A 217 -5.59 -9.94 7.50
C GLU A 217 -5.13 -9.48 6.10
N PHE A 218 -5.82 -8.52 5.49
CA PHE A 218 -5.37 -7.89 4.24
C PHE A 218 -3.97 -7.28 4.37
N ALA A 219 -3.72 -6.48 5.41
CA ALA A 219 -2.42 -5.86 5.66
C ALA A 219 -1.32 -6.92 5.88
N LYS A 220 -1.59 -7.90 6.74
CA LYS A 220 -0.67 -9.02 7.05
C LYS A 220 -0.29 -9.78 5.79
N ASN A 221 -1.27 -10.14 4.97
CA ASN A 221 -1.05 -10.91 3.75
C ASN A 221 -0.33 -10.09 2.68
N ARG A 222 -0.73 -8.83 2.50
CA ARG A 222 -0.11 -7.91 1.54
C ARG A 222 1.35 -7.68 1.87
N LEU A 223 1.66 -7.30 3.11
CA LEU A 223 3.03 -7.04 3.55
C LEU A 223 3.90 -8.31 3.48
N SER A 224 3.34 -9.48 3.81
CA SER A 224 4.07 -10.76 3.65
C SER A 224 4.33 -11.11 2.18
N SER A 225 3.36 -10.83 1.30
CA SER A 225 3.47 -11.07 -0.14
C SER A 225 4.50 -10.14 -0.77
N LEU A 226 4.52 -8.87 -0.36
CA LEU A 226 5.50 -7.88 -0.80
C LEU A 226 6.90 -8.18 -0.29
N ALA A 227 7.06 -8.60 0.97
CA ALA A 227 8.36 -9.01 1.50
C ALA A 227 9.01 -10.11 0.65
N LYS A 228 8.20 -11.06 0.13
CA LYS A 228 8.65 -12.11 -0.78
C LYS A 228 8.97 -11.60 -2.18
N ALA A 229 8.11 -10.73 -2.72
CA ALA A 229 8.25 -10.25 -4.10
C ALA A 229 9.30 -9.14 -4.26
N CYS A 230 9.64 -8.43 -3.18
CA CYS A 230 10.54 -7.28 -3.17
C CYS A 230 11.72 -7.50 -2.19
N PRO A 231 12.73 -8.32 -2.54
CA PRO A 231 13.85 -8.63 -1.63
C PRO A 231 14.62 -7.41 -1.14
N ALA A 232 14.75 -6.37 -1.98
CA ALA A 232 15.42 -5.12 -1.62
C ALA A 232 14.70 -4.35 -0.49
N SER A 233 13.40 -4.56 -0.33
CA SER A 233 12.53 -3.94 0.68
C SER A 233 12.03 -4.94 1.73
N GLU A 234 12.55 -6.17 1.75
CA GLU A 234 12.05 -7.26 2.61
C GLU A 234 12.01 -6.82 4.07
N THR A 235 13.12 -6.26 4.58
CA THR A 235 13.20 -5.81 5.98
C THR A 235 12.20 -4.69 6.30
N GLN A 236 11.90 -3.79 5.36
CA GLN A 236 10.89 -2.73 5.54
C GLN A 236 9.47 -3.33 5.62
N PHE A 237 9.12 -4.25 4.73
CA PHE A 237 7.80 -4.89 4.77
C PHE A 237 7.60 -5.77 6.01
N LEU A 238 8.66 -6.45 6.48
CA LEU A 238 8.62 -7.19 7.74
C LEU A 238 8.49 -6.25 8.95
N TYR A 239 9.17 -5.10 8.93
CA TYR A 239 9.01 -4.05 9.95
C TYR A 239 7.57 -3.56 10.03
N ASP A 240 6.96 -3.19 8.90
CA ASP A 240 5.59 -2.69 8.86
C ASP A 240 4.58 -3.78 9.24
N ARG A 241 4.82 -5.03 8.84
CA ARG A 241 4.01 -6.18 9.27
C ARG A 241 4.05 -6.33 10.80
N ALA A 242 5.22 -6.23 11.41
CA ALA A 242 5.35 -6.32 12.86
C ALA A 242 4.53 -5.23 13.58
N ARG A 243 4.52 -4.01 13.04
CA ARG A 243 3.71 -2.90 13.58
C ARG A 243 2.21 -3.15 13.46
N VAL A 244 1.76 -3.62 12.30
CA VAL A 244 0.36 -4.01 12.07
C VAL A 244 -0.09 -5.06 13.09
N MET A 245 0.71 -6.11 13.28
CA MET A 245 0.36 -7.20 14.20
C MET A 245 0.41 -6.74 15.66
N GLY A 246 1.39 -5.91 16.03
CA GLY A 246 1.46 -5.30 17.36
C GLY A 246 0.23 -4.44 17.68
N GLN A 247 -0.22 -3.63 16.72
CA GLN A 247 -1.44 -2.84 16.85
C GLN A 247 -2.70 -3.70 17.04
N TRP A 248 -2.77 -4.86 16.39
CA TRP A 248 -3.90 -5.78 16.52
C TRP A 248 -3.99 -6.39 17.92
N ALA A 249 -2.86 -6.81 18.49
CA ALA A 249 -2.81 -7.26 19.88
C ALA A 249 -3.19 -6.13 20.86
N GLN A 250 -2.64 -4.92 20.67
CA GLN A 250 -2.94 -3.74 21.49
C GLN A 250 -4.42 -3.31 21.40
N TYR A 251 -5.06 -3.45 20.25
CA TYR A 251 -6.49 -3.20 20.12
C TYR A 251 -7.29 -4.07 21.09
N SER A 252 -7.00 -5.37 21.13
CA SER A 252 -7.69 -6.34 22.00
C SER A 252 -7.56 -5.96 23.48
N ASP A 253 -6.35 -5.61 23.91
CA ASP A 253 -6.09 -5.18 25.28
C ASP A 253 -6.83 -3.88 25.63
N ARG A 254 -6.75 -2.86 24.75
CA ARG A 254 -7.45 -1.59 24.96
C ARG A 254 -8.97 -1.78 25.05
N GLN A 255 -9.56 -2.61 24.20
CA GLN A 255 -11.00 -2.88 24.23
C GLN A 255 -11.41 -3.65 25.49
N ALA A 256 -10.66 -4.69 25.89
CA ALA A 256 -10.92 -5.41 27.13
C ALA A 256 -10.87 -4.47 28.36
N ASN A 257 -9.92 -3.54 28.37
CA ASN A 257 -9.82 -2.52 29.42
C ASN A 257 -10.97 -1.51 29.38
N GLN A 258 -11.40 -1.06 28.20
CA GLN A 258 -12.57 -0.19 28.05
C GLN A 258 -13.86 -0.87 28.54
N ILE A 259 -14.05 -2.16 28.24
CA ILE A 259 -15.18 -2.93 28.74
C ILE A 259 -15.14 -3.05 30.27
N LYS A 260 -13.96 -3.37 30.83
CA LYS A 260 -13.78 -3.43 32.29
C LYS A 260 -14.23 -2.12 32.95
N LEU A 261 -13.77 -0.98 32.45
CA LEU A 261 -14.14 0.33 32.97
C LEU A 261 -15.64 0.61 32.80
N ALA A 262 -16.25 0.21 31.67
CA ALA A 262 -17.69 0.37 31.46
C ALA A 262 -18.53 -0.46 32.47
N ILE A 263 -18.06 -1.67 32.83
CA ILE A 263 -18.68 -2.52 33.85
C ILE A 263 -18.52 -1.93 35.26
N GLU A 264 -17.35 -1.39 35.58
CA GLU A 264 -17.02 -0.75 36.87
C GLU A 264 -17.79 0.56 37.08
N ASP A 265 -17.99 1.34 36.00
CA ASP A 265 -18.73 2.60 36.01
C ASP A 265 -20.26 2.42 35.90
N PHE A 266 -20.77 1.18 35.94
CA PHE A 266 -22.21 0.87 35.79
C PHE A 266 -22.84 1.39 34.48
N ARG A 267 -22.06 1.47 33.40
CA ARG A 267 -22.54 1.88 32.05
C ARG A 267 -23.10 0.72 31.23
N VAL A 268 -23.15 -0.47 31.80
CA VAL A 268 -23.68 -1.70 31.21
C VAL A 268 -24.89 -2.13 32.02
N ASP A 269 -26.01 -2.36 31.35
CA ASP A 269 -27.24 -2.80 32.00
C ASP A 269 -27.04 -4.13 32.74
N ARG A 270 -27.72 -4.27 33.88
CA ARG A 270 -27.51 -5.40 34.80
C ARG A 270 -27.80 -6.76 34.15
N ASP A 271 -28.81 -6.82 33.30
CA ASP A 271 -29.22 -8.00 32.55
C ASP A 271 -28.23 -8.43 31.45
N ARG A 272 -27.29 -7.54 31.09
CA ARG A 272 -26.30 -7.76 30.02
C ARG A 272 -24.86 -7.88 30.53
N ARG A 273 -24.66 -7.69 31.83
CA ARG A 273 -23.33 -7.75 32.45
C ARG A 273 -22.60 -9.07 32.15
N ASP A 274 -23.31 -10.19 32.13
CA ASP A 274 -22.70 -11.50 31.86
C ASP A 274 -22.21 -11.59 30.41
N ILE A 275 -23.01 -11.11 29.45
CA ILE A 275 -22.65 -11.07 28.02
C ILE A 275 -21.41 -10.20 27.80
N VAL A 276 -21.41 -8.99 28.39
CA VAL A 276 -20.31 -8.03 28.23
C VAL A 276 -19.05 -8.49 28.98
N THR A 277 -19.20 -9.23 30.08
CA THR A 277 -18.08 -9.88 30.77
C THR A 277 -17.48 -10.98 29.90
N GLN A 278 -18.31 -11.82 29.27
CA GLN A 278 -17.83 -12.85 28.34
C GLN A 278 -17.07 -12.23 27.17
N LEU A 279 -17.61 -11.17 26.56
CA LEU A 279 -16.91 -10.45 25.49
C LEU A 279 -15.52 -9.95 25.91
N ARG A 280 -15.38 -9.46 27.15
CA ARG A 280 -14.08 -9.06 27.68
C ARG A 280 -13.11 -10.24 27.80
N GLU A 281 -13.57 -11.38 28.31
CA GLU A 281 -12.72 -12.58 28.41
C GLU A 281 -12.31 -13.07 27.02
N ASP A 282 -13.23 -13.10 26.05
CA ASP A 282 -12.93 -13.48 24.67
C ASP A 282 -11.88 -12.54 24.04
N LEU A 283 -11.94 -11.24 24.32
CA LEU A 283 -10.93 -10.27 23.86
C LEU A 283 -9.56 -10.48 24.52
N LEU A 284 -9.50 -10.94 25.77
CA LEU A 284 -8.24 -11.25 26.45
C LEU A 284 -7.60 -12.54 25.89
N ASP A 285 -8.41 -13.54 25.58
CA ASP A 285 -7.95 -14.76 24.90
C ASP A 285 -7.45 -14.44 23.50
N GLN A 286 -8.22 -13.65 22.74
CA GLN A 286 -7.80 -13.14 21.43
C GLN A 286 -6.53 -12.28 21.54
N ARG A 287 -6.39 -11.44 22.56
CA ARG A 287 -5.16 -10.65 22.79
C ARG A 287 -3.95 -11.57 22.89
N ASN A 288 -4.01 -12.64 23.66
CA ASN A 288 -2.89 -13.57 23.82
C ASN A 288 -2.57 -14.30 22.51
N ALA A 289 -3.59 -14.72 21.76
CA ALA A 289 -3.41 -15.31 20.43
C ALA A 289 -2.76 -14.33 19.44
N ARG A 290 -3.31 -13.12 19.32
CA ARG A 290 -2.78 -12.03 18.48
C ARG A 290 -1.37 -11.62 18.90
N ALA A 291 -1.06 -11.66 20.19
CA ALA A 291 0.27 -11.39 20.71
C ALA A 291 1.31 -12.43 20.27
N ARG A 292 0.92 -13.71 20.16
CA ARG A 292 1.82 -14.75 19.60
C ARG A 292 2.13 -14.48 18.14
N ASP A 293 1.11 -14.16 17.33
CA ASP A 293 1.30 -13.82 15.93
C ASP A 293 2.16 -12.55 15.75
N ALA A 294 1.96 -11.55 16.61
CA ALA A 294 2.76 -10.34 16.62
C ALA A 294 4.22 -10.62 17.03
N ALA A 295 4.46 -11.44 18.05
CA ALA A 295 5.80 -11.86 18.45
C ALA A 295 6.52 -12.59 17.30
N GLU A 296 5.83 -13.45 16.54
CA GLU A 296 6.39 -14.07 15.34
C GLU A 296 6.79 -13.02 14.28
N ALA A 297 5.94 -12.03 14.02
CA ALA A 297 6.23 -10.96 13.07
C ALA A 297 7.44 -10.10 13.51
N TYR A 298 7.54 -9.76 14.81
CA TYR A 298 8.71 -9.07 15.36
C TYR A 298 9.99 -9.90 15.21
N ASN A 299 9.94 -11.20 15.51
CA ASN A 299 11.09 -12.09 15.35
C ASN A 299 11.55 -12.17 13.89
N ALA A 300 10.62 -12.25 12.94
CA ALA A 300 10.95 -12.23 11.51
C ALA A 300 11.62 -10.91 11.09
N PHE A 301 11.11 -9.77 11.57
CA PHE A 301 11.74 -8.47 11.35
C PHE A 301 13.16 -8.41 11.93
N TYR A 302 13.37 -8.78 13.20
CA TYR A 302 14.69 -8.71 13.82
C TYR A 302 15.70 -9.66 13.17
N ALA A 303 15.26 -10.85 12.72
CA ALA A 303 16.09 -11.76 11.95
C ALA A 303 16.51 -11.16 10.60
N SER A 304 15.58 -10.53 9.88
CA SER A 304 15.88 -9.83 8.62
C SER A 304 16.81 -8.65 8.85
N LYS A 305 16.55 -7.83 9.87
CA LYS A 305 17.38 -6.69 10.25
C LYS A 305 18.83 -7.10 10.52
N ALA A 306 19.04 -8.17 11.29
CA ALA A 306 20.37 -8.70 11.58
C ALA A 306 21.10 -9.21 10.33
N LYS A 307 20.36 -9.78 9.36
CA LYS A 307 20.90 -10.27 8.09
C LYS A 307 21.29 -9.13 7.13
N THR A 308 20.50 -8.05 7.10
CA THR A 308 20.67 -6.95 6.15
C THR A 308 21.43 -5.74 6.70
N ASP A 309 21.85 -5.78 7.98
CA ASP A 309 22.41 -4.63 8.71
C ASP A 309 21.53 -3.37 8.58
N SER A 310 20.21 -3.56 8.69
CA SER A 310 19.24 -2.48 8.51
C SER A 310 19.25 -1.52 9.71
N HIS A 311 19.15 -0.23 9.42
CA HIS A 311 19.07 0.85 10.41
C HIS A 311 17.64 1.11 10.91
N LEU A 312 16.65 0.32 10.48
CA LEU A 312 15.27 0.48 10.91
C LEU A 312 15.14 0.20 12.41
N GLU A 313 14.57 1.17 13.13
CA GLU A 313 14.30 1.10 14.56
C GLU A 313 12.83 1.37 14.85
N PHE A 314 12.31 0.72 15.87
CA PHE A 314 10.99 1.04 16.39
C PHE A 314 11.03 2.37 17.13
N ARG A 315 9.94 3.14 17.03
CA ARG A 315 9.76 4.32 17.88
C ARG A 315 9.38 3.86 19.28
N LEU A 316 9.56 4.71 20.30
CA LEU A 316 9.22 4.41 21.69
C LEU A 316 7.84 3.73 21.88
N GLY A 317 6.81 4.16 21.14
CA GLY A 317 5.48 3.54 21.21
C GLY A 317 5.40 2.13 20.60
N ASP A 318 6.13 1.89 19.51
CA ASP A 318 6.23 0.57 18.87
C ASP A 318 7.09 -0.39 19.71
N GLU A 319 8.12 0.12 20.40
CA GLU A 319 8.94 -0.64 21.35
C GLU A 319 8.14 -1.08 22.58
N GLN A 320 7.35 -0.17 23.16
CA GLN A 320 6.46 -0.54 24.27
C GLN A 320 5.46 -1.60 23.82
N THR A 321 4.90 -1.46 22.62
CA THR A 321 4.01 -2.46 22.03
C THR A 321 4.69 -3.82 21.92
N TYR A 322 5.94 -3.86 21.46
CA TYR A 322 6.73 -5.09 21.40
C TYR A 322 6.93 -5.74 22.78
N ILE A 323 7.27 -4.94 23.80
CA ILE A 323 7.44 -5.42 25.18
C ILE A 323 6.14 -6.05 25.69
N ASP A 324 5.03 -5.34 25.54
CA ASP A 324 3.71 -5.79 26.00
C ASP A 324 3.30 -7.10 25.32
N VAL A 325 3.39 -7.13 23.98
CA VAL A 325 3.10 -8.31 23.15
C VAL A 325 3.96 -9.50 23.55
N THR A 326 5.26 -9.28 23.76
CA THR A 326 6.18 -10.34 24.20
C THR A 326 5.80 -10.87 25.59
N GLY A 327 5.32 -10.01 26.48
CA GLY A 327 4.76 -10.42 27.76
C GLY A 327 3.50 -11.27 27.61
N TRP A 328 2.52 -10.78 26.85
CA TRP A 328 1.23 -11.45 26.64
C TRP A 328 1.36 -12.79 25.92
N SER A 329 2.27 -12.90 24.95
CA SER A 329 2.50 -14.12 24.18
C SER A 329 2.94 -15.34 25.01
N LYS A 330 3.46 -15.10 26.22
CA LYS A 330 3.90 -16.14 27.17
C LYS A 330 2.74 -16.66 28.04
N THR A 331 1.59 -16.00 27.99
CA THR A 331 0.38 -16.44 28.70
C THR A 331 -0.28 -17.55 27.86
N PRO A 332 -0.65 -18.69 28.46
CA PRO A 332 -1.31 -19.79 27.76
C PRO A 332 -2.52 -19.34 26.93
#